data_AF-A0A9P7QF34-F1
#
_entry.id   AF-A0A9P7QF34-F1
#
_cell.length_a   1.000
_cell.length_b   1.000
_cell.length_c   1.000
_cell.angle_alpha   90.00
_cell.angle_beta   90.00
_cell.angle_gamma   90.00
#
_symmetry.space_group_name_H-M   'P 1'
#
loop_
_entity.id
_entity.type
_entity.pdbx_description
1 polymer ?
#
loop_
_entity_poly.entity_id
_entity_poly.type
_entity_poly.pdbx_seq_one_letter_code
_entity_poly.pdbx_strand_id
1 'polypeptide(L)'
;MYGDLARARFFAEKAAAVFSTILGSDSPEAAELAAIALDPSRHPLYGFSMEWKTAVEDAPQGLGPTDFEDWLWGRQIPDGLAGFAVLPYQYQLRIIKGASSKKRHWYFLGQILRVDC
;
A
#
# COMPACT_ATOMS: atom_id res chain seq x y z
N MET A 1 6.47 -1.77 3.10
CA MET A 1 7.28 -2.23 1.94
C MET A 1 8.76 -2.35 2.26
N TYR A 2 9.31 -1.63 3.24
CA TYR A 2 10.73 -1.68 3.59
C TYR A 2 11.29 -3.05 4.01
N GLY A 3 10.44 -4.06 4.23
CA GLY A 3 10.85 -5.47 4.40
C GLY A 3 10.18 -6.42 3.39
N ASP A 4 9.29 -5.92 2.53
CA ASP A 4 8.51 -6.72 1.57
C ASP A 4 9.28 -6.84 0.27
N LEU A 5 10.24 -7.79 0.22
CA LEU A 5 11.13 -7.94 -0.92
C LEU A 5 10.39 -8.46 -2.16
N ALA A 6 9.37 -9.31 -1.98
CA ALA A 6 8.56 -9.84 -3.06
C ALA A 6 7.90 -8.73 -3.89
N ARG A 7 7.16 -7.83 -3.24
CA ARG A 7 6.50 -6.72 -3.95
C ARG A 7 7.50 -5.66 -4.41
N ALA A 8 8.56 -5.41 -3.63
CA ALA A 8 9.59 -4.45 -4.01
C ALA A 8 10.28 -4.81 -5.33
N ARG A 9 10.61 -6.10 -5.53
CA ARG A 9 11.14 -6.59 -6.80
C ARG A 9 10.21 -6.26 -7.96
N PHE A 10 8.93 -6.63 -7.83
CA PHE A 10 7.96 -6.42 -8.90
C PHE A 10 7.82 -4.94 -9.28
N PHE A 11 7.72 -4.05 -8.28
CA PHE A 11 7.65 -2.61 -8.54
C PHE A 11 8.91 -2.08 -9.21
N ALA A 12 10.10 -2.53 -8.78
CA ALA A 12 11.36 -2.14 -9.39
C ALA A 12 11.47 -2.63 -10.85
N GLU A 13 11.08 -3.87 -11.15
CA GLU A 13 11.05 -4.41 -12.51
C GLU A 13 10.12 -3.60 -13.43
N LYS A 14 8.92 -3.28 -12.96
CA LYS A 14 7.96 -2.47 -13.71
C LYS A 14 8.47 -1.05 -13.92
N ALA A 15 9.05 -0.43 -12.90
CA ALA A 15 9.62 0.89 -13.00
C ALA A 15 10.81 0.89 -13.98
N ALA A 16 11.72 -0.08 -13.91
CA ALA A 16 12.84 -0.20 -14.84
C ALA A 16 12.37 -0.31 -16.29
N ALA A 17 11.32 -1.10 -16.57
CA ALA A 17 10.76 -1.23 -17.91
C ALA A 17 10.16 0.10 -18.43
N VAL A 18 9.42 0.81 -17.57
CA VAL A 18 8.84 2.12 -17.91
C VAL A 18 9.93 3.16 -18.17
N PHE A 19 10.92 3.26 -17.27
CA PHE A 19 12.02 4.20 -17.40
C PHE A 19 12.91 3.90 -18.61
N SER A 20 13.15 2.62 -18.91
CA SER A 20 13.85 2.21 -20.14
C SER A 20 13.10 2.67 -21.39
N THR A 21 11.76 2.66 -21.36
CA THR A 21 10.93 3.08 -22.49
C THR A 21 10.92 4.60 -22.66
N ILE A 22 10.88 5.36 -21.55
CA ILE A 22 10.72 6.82 -21.58
C ILE A 22 12.06 7.55 -21.70
N LEU A 23 13.07 7.12 -20.95
CA LEU A 23 14.37 7.78 -20.82
C LEU A 23 15.49 7.06 -21.59
N GLY A 24 15.23 5.84 -22.06
CA GLY A 24 16.25 4.97 -22.62
C GLY A 24 16.78 3.97 -21.59
N SER A 25 17.17 2.79 -22.07
CA SER A 25 17.69 1.70 -21.25
C SER A 25 19.06 2.01 -20.62
N ASP A 26 19.78 2.99 -21.17
CA ASP A 26 21.07 3.49 -20.71
C ASP A 26 20.94 4.63 -19.68
N SER A 27 19.71 5.06 -19.37
CA SER A 27 19.48 6.06 -18.33
C SER A 27 19.90 5.54 -16.95
N PRO A 28 20.51 6.39 -16.11
CA PRO A 28 20.93 5.99 -14.76
C PRO A 28 19.74 5.52 -13.92
N GLU A 29 18.55 6.10 -14.11
CA GLU A 29 17.33 5.72 -13.41
C GLU A 29 16.87 4.31 -13.79
N ALA A 30 16.88 3.96 -15.09
CA ALA A 30 16.54 2.60 -15.53
C ALA A 30 17.55 1.59 -14.98
N ALA A 31 18.84 1.93 -14.99
CA ALA A 31 19.91 1.08 -14.46
C ALA A 31 19.79 0.86 -12.95
N GLU A 32 19.49 1.92 -12.19
CA GLU A 32 19.31 1.84 -10.74
C GLU A 32 18.10 0.96 -10.38
N LEU A 33 16.96 1.17 -11.04
CA LEU A 33 15.76 0.37 -10.82
C LEU A 33 15.97 -1.10 -11.22
N ALA A 34 16.71 -1.37 -12.30
CA ALA A 34 17.09 -2.73 -12.67
C ALA A 34 18.00 -3.39 -11.63
N ALA A 35 18.92 -2.63 -11.02
CA ALA A 35 19.77 -3.14 -9.94
C ALA A 35 18.94 -3.42 -8.65
N ILE A 36 17.95 -2.59 -8.34
CA ILE A 36 17.02 -2.82 -7.22
C ILE A 36 16.11 -4.01 -7.52
N ALA A 37 15.68 -4.22 -8.76
CA ALA A 37 14.90 -5.39 -9.16
C ALA A 37 15.69 -6.70 -8.95
N LEU A 38 17.00 -6.68 -9.24
CA LEU A 38 17.87 -7.83 -9.03
C LEU A 38 18.03 -8.16 -7.54
N ASP A 39 18.20 -7.14 -6.71
CA ASP A 39 18.34 -7.26 -5.26
C ASP A 39 17.62 -6.12 -4.53
N PRO A 40 16.34 -6.32 -4.15
CA PRO A 40 15.53 -5.28 -3.53
C PRO A 40 16.02 -4.86 -2.14
N SER A 41 16.89 -5.66 -1.51
CA SER A 41 17.48 -5.33 -0.21
C SER A 41 18.50 -4.18 -0.28
N ARG A 42 18.98 -3.86 -1.50
CA ARG A 42 19.87 -2.72 -1.76
C ARG A 42 19.20 -1.37 -1.62
N HIS A 43 17.87 -1.33 -1.62
CA HIS A 43 17.15 -0.07 -1.50
C HIS A 43 17.53 0.61 -0.17
N PRO A 44 17.88 1.92 -0.15
CA PRO A 44 18.42 2.57 1.05
C PRO A 44 17.53 2.52 2.30
N LEU A 45 16.23 2.35 2.08
CA LEU A 45 15.23 2.27 3.16
C LEU A 45 14.89 0.83 3.57
N TYR A 46 15.52 -0.19 2.98
CA TYR A 46 15.35 -1.56 3.41
C TYR A 46 15.77 -1.72 4.87
N GLY A 47 14.99 -2.48 5.65
CA GLY A 47 15.24 -2.66 7.08
C GLY A 47 14.63 -1.60 8.00
N PHE A 48 14.14 -0.47 7.46
CA PHE A 48 13.50 0.59 8.27
C PHE A 48 12.20 0.10 8.95
N SER A 49 11.48 -0.83 8.30
CA SER A 49 10.33 -1.52 8.88
C SER A 49 10.26 -2.94 8.33
N MET A 50 10.12 -3.91 9.23
CA MET A 50 10.08 -5.34 8.91
C MET A 50 8.71 -5.99 9.18
N GLU A 51 7.67 -5.18 9.43
CA GLU A 51 6.31 -5.68 9.72
C GLU A 51 5.71 -6.51 8.58
N TRP A 52 6.17 -6.26 7.35
CA TRP A 52 5.69 -6.91 6.12
C TRP A 52 6.82 -7.71 5.48
N LYS A 53 7.64 -8.36 6.29
CA LYS A 53 8.81 -9.09 5.81
C LYS A 53 8.38 -10.25 4.90
N THR A 54 8.79 -10.18 3.65
CA THR A 54 8.67 -11.29 2.68
C THR A 54 10.00 -11.45 1.97
N ALA A 55 10.32 -12.68 1.61
CA ALA A 55 11.43 -13.01 0.73
C ALA A 55 11.00 -12.84 -0.74
N VAL A 56 11.96 -12.74 -1.65
CA VAL A 56 11.65 -12.60 -3.09
C VAL A 56 10.94 -13.86 -3.61
N GLU A 57 11.27 -15.00 -3.01
CA GLU A 57 10.75 -16.33 -3.31
C GLU A 57 9.32 -16.54 -2.81
N ASP A 58 8.83 -15.69 -1.89
CA ASP A 58 7.45 -15.71 -1.40
C ASP A 58 6.47 -15.12 -2.42
N ALA A 59 6.96 -14.58 -3.54
CA ALA A 59 6.11 -14.08 -4.62
C ALA A 59 5.31 -15.25 -5.25
N PRO A 60 3.97 -15.13 -5.31
CA PRO A 60 3.14 -16.20 -5.83
C PRO A 60 3.33 -16.39 -7.33
N GLN A 61 3.42 -17.65 -7.75
CA GLN A 61 3.60 -18.03 -9.16
C GLN A 61 2.27 -18.51 -9.74
N GLY A 62 2.02 -18.18 -11.02
CA GLY A 62 0.86 -18.70 -11.74
C GLY A 62 -0.50 -18.12 -11.33
N LEU A 63 -0.52 -16.98 -10.62
CA LEU A 63 -1.77 -16.28 -10.34
C LEU A 63 -2.41 -15.73 -11.62
N GLY A 64 -3.74 -15.75 -11.66
CA GLY A 64 -4.50 -15.01 -12.66
C GLY A 64 -4.30 -13.49 -12.49
N PRO A 65 -4.60 -12.68 -13.52
CA PRO A 65 -4.38 -11.22 -13.46
C PRO A 65 -5.07 -10.55 -12.27
N THR A 66 -6.31 -10.95 -11.97
CA THR A 66 -7.08 -10.39 -10.85
C THR A 66 -6.47 -10.76 -9.50
N ASP A 67 -6.20 -12.05 -9.28
CA ASP A 67 -5.61 -12.52 -8.02
C ASP A 67 -4.21 -11.93 -7.79
N PHE A 68 -3.48 -11.68 -8.89
CA PHE A 68 -2.18 -11.03 -8.83
C PHE A 68 -2.28 -9.57 -8.40
N GLU A 69 -3.23 -8.80 -8.96
CA GLU A 69 -3.50 -7.43 -8.52
C GLU A 69 -3.99 -7.39 -7.07
N ASP A 70 -4.86 -8.33 -6.69
CA ASP A 70 -5.31 -8.47 -5.31
C ASP A 70 -4.16 -8.83 -4.37
N TRP A 71 -3.18 -9.64 -4.78
CA TRP A 71 -1.98 -9.88 -3.99
C TRP A 71 -1.08 -8.64 -3.92
N LEU A 72 -0.94 -7.91 -5.02
CA LEU A 72 -0.08 -6.74 -5.14
C LEU A 72 -0.56 -5.60 -4.23
N TRP A 73 -1.88 -5.36 -4.20
CA TRP A 73 -2.51 -4.27 -3.45
C TRP A 73 -3.17 -4.72 -2.14
N GLY A 74 -3.47 -6.00 -2.02
CA GLY A 74 -4.09 -6.62 -0.85
C GLY A 74 -3.16 -6.58 0.33
N ARG A 75 -3.47 -5.69 1.27
CA ARG A 75 -2.95 -5.77 2.62
C ARG A 75 -3.92 -6.64 3.42
N GLN A 76 -3.40 -7.59 4.20
CA GLN A 76 -4.18 -8.11 5.32
C GLN A 76 -4.42 -6.94 6.25
N ILE A 77 -5.58 -6.31 6.11
CA ILE A 77 -6.07 -5.33 7.06
C ILE A 77 -6.24 -6.14 8.36
N PRO A 78 -5.60 -5.75 9.49
CA PRO A 78 -5.70 -6.50 10.73
C PRO A 78 -7.17 -6.80 11.06
N ASP A 79 -7.46 -8.03 11.49
CA ASP A 79 -8.80 -8.43 11.89
C ASP A 79 -9.32 -7.42 12.95
N GLY A 80 -10.31 -6.62 12.56
CA GLY A 80 -10.80 -5.47 13.32
C GLY A 80 -10.84 -4.15 12.53
N LEU A 81 -10.08 -4.04 11.43
CA LEU A 81 -10.11 -2.87 10.55
C LEU A 81 -10.84 -3.14 9.21
N ALA A 82 -11.30 -4.37 8.96
CA ALA A 82 -12.03 -4.77 7.75
C ALA A 82 -13.29 -3.91 7.51
N GLY A 83 -13.97 -3.47 8.58
CA GLY A 83 -15.12 -2.55 8.49
C GLY A 83 -14.78 -1.15 7.94
N PHE A 84 -13.50 -0.78 7.88
CA PHE A 84 -13.05 0.51 7.36
C PHE A 84 -12.54 0.45 5.91
N ALA A 85 -12.46 -0.75 5.31
CA ALA A 85 -12.07 -0.94 3.91
C ALA A 85 -13.08 -0.35 2.91
N VAL A 86 -14.31 -0.10 3.36
CA VAL A 86 -15.42 0.45 2.55
C VAL A 86 -15.53 1.98 2.67
N LEU A 87 -14.59 2.66 3.35
CA LEU A 87 -14.70 4.11 3.49
C LEU A 87 -14.29 4.86 2.21
N PRO A 88 -15.09 5.85 1.78
CA PRO A 88 -14.76 6.67 0.61
C PRO A 88 -13.43 7.41 0.82
N TYR A 89 -12.63 7.46 -0.26
CA TYR A 89 -11.24 7.95 -0.37
C TYR A 89 -10.88 9.19 0.47
N GLN A 90 -11.82 10.12 0.64
CA GLN A 90 -11.69 11.32 1.48
C GLN A 90 -11.40 11.04 2.96
N TYR A 91 -11.82 9.90 3.52
CA TYR A 91 -11.57 9.54 4.91
C TYR A 91 -10.19 8.93 5.14
N GLN A 92 -9.61 8.24 4.16
CA GLN A 92 -8.26 7.66 4.27
C GLN A 92 -7.18 8.74 4.41
N LEU A 93 -7.31 9.84 3.66
CA LEU A 93 -6.41 10.99 3.73
C LEU A 93 -6.33 11.63 5.13
N ARG A 94 -7.42 11.57 5.91
CA ARG A 94 -7.48 12.14 7.26
C ARG A 94 -6.74 11.31 8.32
N ILE A 95 -6.50 10.03 8.05
CA ILE A 95 -5.72 9.14 8.93
C ILE A 95 -4.22 9.27 8.63
N ILE A 96 -3.86 9.44 7.36
CA ILE A 96 -2.45 9.54 6.93
C ILE A 96 -1.83 10.89 7.38
N LYS A 97 -2.62 11.98 7.41
CA LYS A 97 -2.21 13.26 8.01
C LYS A 97 -2.57 13.28 9.50
N GLY A 98 -1.72 12.65 10.31
CA GLY A 98 -1.64 12.74 11.77
C GLY A 98 -2.83 13.36 12.51
N ALA A 99 -3.65 12.53 13.14
CA ALA A 99 -4.60 13.00 14.15
C ALA A 99 -4.53 12.10 15.38
N SER A 100 -3.75 12.54 16.36
CA SER A 100 -3.97 12.21 17.77
C SER A 100 -5.44 12.49 18.09
N SER A 101 -6.25 11.44 18.21
CA SER A 101 -7.68 11.58 18.51
C SER A 101 -7.89 11.31 20.00
N LYS A 102 -7.83 12.37 20.80
CA LYS A 102 -8.46 12.37 22.13
C LYS A 102 -9.93 11.98 21.93
N LYS A 103 -10.36 10.95 22.65
CA LYS A 103 -11.71 10.37 22.61
C LYS A 103 -12.77 11.48 22.72
N ARG A 104 -13.60 11.63 21.69
CA ARG A 104 -14.83 12.42 21.78
C ARG A 104 -16.00 11.49 22.09
N HIS A 105 -16.57 11.70 23.26
CA HIS A 105 -17.78 11.08 23.78
C HIS A 105 -18.97 11.51 22.91
N TRP A 106 -19.74 10.54 22.40
CA TRP A 106 -20.95 10.80 21.63
C TRP A 106 -22.16 10.70 22.55
N TYR A 107 -22.94 11.77 22.65
CA TYR A 107 -24.35 11.71 23.05
C TYR A 107 -25.19 11.97 21.82
N PHE A 108 -26.06 11.01 21.47
CA PHE A 108 -27.11 11.18 20.48
C PHE A 108 -28.45 10.74 21.09
N LEU A 109 -29.52 11.39 20.58
CA LEU A 109 -30.97 11.17 20.76
C LEU A 109 -31.60 11.93 21.94
N GLY A 110 -32.66 12.73 21.78
CA GLY A 110 -33.46 13.10 20.61
C GLY A 110 -34.88 13.52 21.05
N GLN A 111 -35.52 14.46 20.34
CA GLN A 111 -36.93 14.36 19.95
C GLN A 111 -37.30 15.43 18.91
N ILE A 112 -38.06 14.97 17.92
CA ILE A 112 -38.60 15.72 16.77
C ILE A 112 -39.99 16.23 17.13
N LEU A 113 -40.29 17.44 16.66
CA LEU A 113 -41.51 18.22 16.85
C LEU A 113 -42.81 17.43 16.55
N ARG A 114 -43.86 17.72 17.33
CA ARG A 114 -45.24 17.61 16.85
C ARG A 114 -45.75 19.00 16.49
N VAL A 115 -46.21 19.13 15.26
CA VAL A 115 -47.04 20.23 14.76
C VAL A 115 -48.48 19.82 15.04
N ASP A 116 -49.24 20.68 15.70
CA ASP A 116 -50.70 20.64 15.70
C ASP A 116 -51.20 22.00 15.16
N CYS A 117 -52.31 21.93 14.42
CA CYS A 117 -52.80 22.85 13.37
C CYS A 117 -53.10 24.30 13.77
#